data_AF-A0A848URJ9-F1
#
_entry.id   AF-A0A848URJ9-F1
#
_cell.length_a   1.000
_cell.length_b   1.000
_cell.length_c   1.000
_cell.angle_alpha   90.00
_cell.angle_beta   90.00
_cell.angle_gamma   90.00
#
_symmetry.space_group_name_H-M   'P 1'
#
loop_
_entity.id
_entity.type
_entity.pdbx_description
1 polymer ?
#
loop_
_entity_poly.entity_id
_entity_poly.type
_entity_poly.pdbx_seq_one_letter_code
_entity_poly.pdbx_strand_id
1 'polypeptide(L)' 'MARRGLYANINARKKAGTSRPKSKSTITAKAYKNMKAGFPKKKKA' A
#
# COMPACT_ATOMS: atom_id res chain seq x y z
N MET A 1 -12.24 2.87 -23.34
CA MET A 1 -11.23 3.61 -22.55
C MET A 1 -10.37 2.63 -21.78
N ALA A 2 -9.04 2.74 -21.85
CA ALA A 2 -8.16 1.92 -21.04
C ALA A 2 -8.43 2.17 -19.54
N ARG A 3 -8.56 1.11 -18.75
CA ARG A 3 -8.68 1.24 -17.29
C ARG A 3 -7.39 1.86 -16.76
N ARG A 4 -7.54 2.92 -15.97
CA ARG A 4 -6.42 3.54 -15.25
C ARG A 4 -5.73 2.51 -14.38
N GLY A 5 -4.41 2.46 -14.45
CA GLY A 5 -3.58 1.55 -13.66
C GLY A 5 -3.70 1.82 -12.14
N LEU A 6 -3.19 0.88 -11.34
CA LEU A 6 -3.27 0.93 -9.89
C LEU A 6 -2.74 2.25 -9.30
N TYR A 7 -1.59 2.72 -9.79
CA TYR A 7 -0.96 3.97 -9.33
C TYR A 7 -1.83 5.21 -9.59
N ALA A 8 -2.45 5.29 -10.77
CA ALA A 8 -3.35 6.39 -11.12
C ALA A 8 -4.56 6.43 -10.17
N ASN A 9 -5.11 5.26 -9.84
CA ASN A 9 -6.26 5.17 -8.93
C ASN A 9 -5.88 5.52 -7.48
N ILE A 10 -4.68 5.14 -7.03
CA ILE A 10 -4.17 5.53 -5.70
C ILE A 10 -4.00 7.05 -5.62
N ASN A 11 -3.35 7.66 -6.62
CA ASN A 11 -3.13 9.11 -6.65
C ASN A 11 -4.45 9.89 -6.72
N ALA A 12 -5.41 9.41 -7.50
CA ALA A 12 -6.75 10.01 -7.56
C ALA A 12 -7.45 10.00 -6.18
N ARG A 13 -7.41 8.87 -5.45
CA ARG A 13 -7.99 8.80 -4.08
C ARG A 13 -7.26 9.68 -3.08
N LYS A 14 -5.94 9.80 -3.18
CA LYS A 14 -5.15 10.72 -2.32
C LYS A 14 -5.52 12.17 -2.60
N LYS A 15 -5.60 12.59 -3.87
CA LYS A 15 -5.99 13.95 -4.27
C LYS A 15 -7.43 14.28 -3.86
N ALA A 16 -8.33 13.30 -3.95
CA ALA A 16 -9.73 13.44 -3.54
C ALA A 16 -9.94 13.36 -2.02
N GLY A 17 -8.90 13.07 -1.22
CA GLY A 17 -9.04 12.89 0.24
C GLY A 17 -9.83 11.65 0.66
N THR A 18 -10.21 10.77 -0.27
CA THR A 18 -11.02 9.56 -0.03
C THR A 18 -10.17 8.32 0.24
N SER A 19 -8.88 8.50 0.51
CA SER A 19 -8.03 7.39 0.93
C SER A 19 -8.51 6.82 2.26
N ARG A 20 -8.54 5.48 2.36
CA ARG A 20 -8.99 4.81 3.58
C ARG A 20 -8.04 5.13 4.74
N PRO A 21 -8.56 5.54 5.91
CA PRO A 21 -7.74 5.67 7.11
C PRO A 21 -7.21 4.31 7.54
N LYS A 22 -6.16 4.29 8.36
CA LYS A 22 -5.54 3.06 8.83
C LYS A 22 -6.50 2.12 9.57
N SER A 23 -7.46 2.67 10.30
CA SER A 23 -8.52 1.93 10.99
C SER A 23 -9.43 1.13 10.05
N LYS A 24 -9.54 1.54 8.78
CA LYS A 24 -10.31 0.85 7.73
C LYS A 24 -9.42 0.01 6.82
N SER A 25 -8.15 -0.20 7.16
CA SER A 25 -7.24 -1.04 6.38
C SER A 25 -7.57 -2.52 6.61
N THR A 26 -7.63 -3.31 5.55
CA THR A 26 -7.75 -4.79 5.63
C THR A 26 -6.39 -5.47 5.83
N ILE A 27 -5.32 -4.68 5.94
CA ILE A 27 -3.96 -5.17 6.17
C ILE A 27 -3.83 -5.49 7.66
N THR A 28 -3.52 -6.74 7.98
CA THR A 28 -3.25 -7.16 9.37
C THR A 28 -2.08 -6.38 9.95
N ALA A 29 -2.05 -6.21 11.28
CA ALA A 29 -0.95 -5.53 11.95
C ALA A 29 0.42 -6.16 11.61
N LYS A 30 0.46 -7.50 11.53
CA LYS A 30 1.64 -8.27 11.12
C LYS A 30 2.09 -7.92 9.70
N ALA A 31 1.17 -7.90 8.74
CA ALA A 31 1.49 -7.54 7.36
C ALA A 31 1.97 -6.08 7.26
N TYR A 32 1.35 -5.14 7.98
CA TYR A 32 1.80 -3.75 7.98
C TYR A 32 3.20 -3.58 8.62
N LYS A 33 3.52 -4.35 9.66
CA LYS A 33 4.87 -4.39 10.25
C LYS A 33 5.89 -4.87 9.23
N ASN A 34 5.60 -5.93 8.48
CA ASN A 34 6.49 -6.46 7.44
C ASN A 34 6.69 -5.48 6.28
N MET A 35 5.63 -4.81 5.81
CA MET A 35 5.74 -3.77 4.78
C MET A 35 6.65 -2.62 5.22
N LYS A 36 6.57 -2.21 6.50
CA LYS A 36 7.44 -1.17 7.07
C LYS A 36 8.88 -1.62 7.25
N ALA A 37 9.10 -2.90 7.56
CA ALA A 37 10.44 -3.48 7.62
C ALA A 37 11.12 -3.56 6.25
N GLY A 38 10.36 -3.41 5.16
CA GLY A 38 10.84 -3.53 3.79
C GLY A 38 11.13 -4.98 3.41
N PHE A 39 11.92 -5.16 2.35
CA PHE A 39 12.41 -6.47 1.94
C PHE A 39 13.85 -6.61 2.41
N PRO A 40 14.11 -7.33 3.53
CA PRO A 40 15.47 -7.52 3.98
C PRO A 40 16.25 -8.24 2.88
N LYS A 41 17.44 -7.72 2.55
CA LYS A 41 18.32 -8.39 1.60
C LYS A 41 18.61 -9.78 2.15
N LYS A 42 18.49 -10.81 1.30
CA LYS A 42 18.95 -12.16 1.65
C LYS A 42 20.38 -12.05 2.16
N LYS A 43 20.65 -12.57 3.37
CA LYS A 43 22.04 -12.83 3.78
C LYS A 43 22.60 -13.82 2.76
N LYS A 44 23.76 -13.51 2.19
CA LYS A 44 24.49 -14.50 1.40
C LYS A 44 24.76 -15.68 2.33
N ALA A 45 24.37 -16.88 1.89
CA ALA A 45 24.75 -18.12 2.53
C ALA A 45 26.27 -18.32 2.38
#